data_AF-A0A6T6ND42-F1
#
_entry.id   AF-A0A6T6ND42-F1
#
_cell.length_a   1.000
_cell.length_b   1.000
_cell.length_c   1.000
_cell.angle_alpha   90.00
_cell.angle_beta   90.00
_cell.angle_gamma   90.00
#
_symmetry.space_group_name_H-M   'P 1'
#
loop_
_entity.id
_entity.type
_entity.pdbx_description
1 polymer ?
#
loop_
_entity_poly.entity_id
_entity_poly.type
_entity_poly.pdbx_seq_one_letter_code
_entity_poly.pdbx_strand_id
1 'polypeptide(L)'
;NMLNVTLLPVNQCIHPSRMYSLFHEFDGVTPYSRNPLFYEEMSEDSTDVMLKVDSEIQDIAAVLRNKYNMTDVNIPKIHPMLVSWYDPELIGDASTLCSYFRTNQGYAGIDTPMKKVEGGYFPDFNSRYFFEDVPYGLVVTRGIAELIGVKTPTISMLIQWAQEKMNKEYLLENDRFEGKDIKDSFAPSAFGFNSPQDLA
;
A
#
# COMPACT_ATOMS: atom_id res chain seq x y z
N ASN A 1 -19.26 -10.00 0.63
CA ASN A 1 -17.96 -10.57 0.21
C ASN A 1 -16.81 -9.94 0.99
N MET A 2 -15.94 -10.74 1.60
CA MET A 2 -14.74 -10.27 2.33
C MET A 2 -13.65 -9.69 1.42
N LEU A 3 -13.63 -10.06 0.13
CA LEU A 3 -12.73 -9.47 -0.86
C LEU A 3 -12.94 -7.97 -1.01
N ASN A 4 -14.16 -7.46 -0.82
CA ASN A 4 -14.44 -6.02 -0.84
C ASN A 4 -13.73 -5.24 0.27
N VAL A 5 -13.53 -5.89 1.41
CA VAL A 5 -12.79 -5.30 2.53
C VAL A 5 -11.29 -5.47 2.31
N THR A 6 -10.87 -6.67 1.87
CA THR A 6 -9.47 -7.03 1.67
C THR A 6 -8.79 -6.19 0.58
N LEU A 7 -9.51 -5.89 -0.50
CA LEU A 7 -8.99 -5.12 -1.65
C LEU A 7 -9.33 -3.63 -1.56
N LEU A 8 -9.94 -3.14 -0.47
CA LEU A 8 -10.31 -1.73 -0.34
C LEU A 8 -9.04 -0.86 -0.31
N PRO A 9 -8.81 0.07 -1.25
CA PRO A 9 -7.50 0.71 -1.44
C PRO A 9 -7.24 1.82 -0.40
N VAL A 10 -7.00 1.42 0.85
CA VAL A 10 -6.73 2.32 1.99
C VAL A 10 -5.26 2.25 2.41
N ASN A 11 -4.96 1.86 3.64
CA ASN A 11 -3.62 1.85 4.21
C ASN A 11 -2.61 1.09 3.35
N GLN A 12 -2.97 -0.07 2.78
CA GLN A 12 -2.05 -0.84 1.94
C GLN A 12 -1.69 -0.16 0.61
N CYS A 13 -2.48 0.83 0.20
CA CYS A 13 -2.17 1.69 -0.94
C CYS A 13 -1.44 2.95 -0.49
N ILE A 14 -1.92 3.62 0.57
CA ILE A 14 -1.45 4.94 1.01
C ILE A 14 -0.08 4.85 1.68
N HIS A 15 0.06 4.01 2.72
CA HIS A 15 1.27 4.04 3.54
C HIS A 15 2.51 3.52 2.80
N PRO A 16 2.48 2.34 2.13
CA PRO A 16 3.64 1.87 1.38
C PRO A 16 4.08 2.83 0.27
N SER A 17 3.13 3.40 -0.48
CA SER A 17 3.43 4.36 -1.56
C SER A 17 4.10 5.62 -1.02
N ARG A 18 3.57 6.20 0.06
CA ARG A 18 4.13 7.40 0.67
C ARG A 18 5.51 7.13 1.29
N MET A 19 5.66 6.02 2.01
CA MET A 19 6.93 5.64 2.62
C MET A 19 8.00 5.35 1.57
N TYR A 20 7.63 4.69 0.46
CA TYR A 20 8.53 4.47 -0.67
C TYR A 20 9.01 5.80 -1.25
N SER A 21 8.10 6.71 -1.61
CA SER A 21 8.49 8.00 -2.19
C SER A 21 9.36 8.85 -1.26
N LEU A 22 9.19 8.75 0.06
CA LEU A 22 10.04 9.45 1.03
C LEU A 22 11.43 8.83 1.20
N PHE A 23 11.53 7.50 1.13
CA PHE A 23 12.68 6.77 1.69
C PHE A 23 13.34 5.75 0.74
N HIS A 24 12.89 5.61 -0.50
CA HIS A 24 13.52 4.68 -1.45
C HIS A 24 14.97 5.03 -1.80
N GLU A 25 15.35 6.31 -1.73
CA GLU A 25 16.73 6.77 -1.93
C GLU A 25 17.53 6.90 -0.62
N PHE A 26 16.98 6.47 0.52
CA PHE A 26 17.69 6.55 1.79
C PHE A 26 18.93 5.64 1.75
N ASP A 27 20.11 6.23 2.00
CA ASP A 27 21.41 5.57 1.94
C ASP A 27 21.69 4.64 3.14
N GLY A 28 20.81 4.63 4.14
CA GLY A 28 20.96 3.83 5.35
C GLY A 28 21.87 4.46 6.42
N VAL A 29 22.48 5.62 6.15
CA VAL A 29 23.51 6.21 7.02
C VAL A 29 23.31 7.69 7.33
N THR A 30 22.75 8.49 6.42
CA THR A 30 22.68 9.96 6.55
C THR A 30 21.35 10.40 7.19
N PRO A 31 21.35 11.00 8.39
CA PRO A 31 20.10 11.44 9.01
C PRO A 31 19.40 12.54 8.22
N TYR A 32 18.07 12.48 8.15
CA TYR A 32 17.26 13.59 7.67
C TYR A 32 17.30 14.73 8.67
N SER A 33 17.38 15.98 8.19
CA SER A 33 17.47 17.16 9.06
C SER A 33 16.17 17.47 9.83
N ARG A 34 15.02 17.03 9.30
CA ARG A 34 13.69 17.21 9.89
C ARG A 34 12.81 15.98 9.67
N ASN A 35 11.76 15.86 10.48
CA ASN A 35 10.65 14.94 10.23
C ASN A 35 9.57 15.67 9.40
N PRO A 36 9.24 15.25 8.18
CA PRO A 36 8.15 15.84 7.42
C PRO A 36 6.78 15.35 7.92
N LEU A 37 5.76 16.18 7.73
CA LEU A 37 4.37 15.78 7.96
C LEU A 37 3.94 14.79 6.88
N PHE A 38 3.32 13.70 7.32
CA PHE A 38 3.09 12.54 6.48
C PHE A 38 2.11 12.85 5.33
N TYR A 39 0.97 13.47 5.65
CA TYR A 39 -0.09 13.78 4.70
C TYR A 39 -0.03 15.23 4.18
N GLU A 40 0.25 16.22 5.03
CA GLU A 40 0.29 17.63 4.63
C GLU A 40 1.41 17.96 3.63
N GLU A 41 2.49 17.17 3.67
CA GLU A 41 3.61 17.29 2.71
C GLU A 41 3.58 16.19 1.64
N MET A 42 2.40 15.62 1.33
CA MET A 42 2.23 14.65 0.25
C MET A 42 2.90 15.13 -1.03
N SER A 43 3.56 14.25 -1.80
CA SER A 43 4.16 14.60 -3.10
C SER A 43 3.36 14.01 -4.25
N GLU A 44 3.48 14.60 -5.44
CA GLU A 44 2.88 14.05 -6.67
C GLU A 44 3.38 12.63 -6.93
N ASP A 45 4.68 12.37 -6.75
CA ASP A 45 5.26 11.03 -6.86
C ASP A 45 4.61 10.03 -5.92
N SER A 46 4.31 10.44 -4.69
CA SER A 46 3.61 9.57 -3.71
C SER A 46 2.24 9.19 -4.26
N THR A 47 1.48 10.16 -4.79
CA THR A 47 0.14 9.89 -5.32
C THR A 47 0.14 9.19 -6.68
N ASP A 48 1.17 9.36 -7.50
CA ASP A 48 1.33 8.60 -8.76
C ASP A 48 1.53 7.11 -8.46
N VAL A 49 2.38 6.77 -7.49
CA VAL A 49 2.55 5.38 -7.03
C VAL A 49 1.23 4.85 -6.45
N MET A 50 0.51 5.62 -5.61
CA MET A 50 -0.79 5.21 -5.07
C MET A 50 -1.81 4.92 -6.17
N LEU A 51 -1.92 5.79 -7.18
CA LEU A 51 -2.88 5.62 -8.27
C LEU A 51 -2.55 4.41 -9.15
N LYS A 52 -1.27 4.06 -9.29
CA LYS A 52 -0.85 2.82 -9.96
C LYS A 52 -1.23 1.58 -9.16
N VAL A 53 -1.05 1.59 -7.83
CA VAL A 53 -1.52 0.51 -6.95
C VAL A 53 -3.05 0.39 -7.00
N ASP A 54 -3.79 1.51 -6.96
CA ASP A 54 -5.25 1.54 -7.13
C ASP A 54 -5.65 0.90 -8.47
N SER A 55 -4.97 1.25 -9.57
CA SER A 55 -5.23 0.65 -10.89
C SER A 55 -5.03 -0.87 -10.89
N GLU A 56 -3.96 -1.37 -10.27
CA GLU A 56 -3.69 -2.81 -10.17
C GLU A 56 -4.78 -3.53 -9.34
N ILE A 57 -5.26 -2.90 -8.26
CA ILE A 57 -6.40 -3.40 -7.48
C ILE A 57 -7.69 -3.43 -8.33
N GLN A 58 -7.93 -2.42 -9.17
CA GLN A 58 -9.08 -2.40 -10.07
C GLN A 58 -9.00 -3.53 -11.11
N ASP A 59 -7.81 -3.85 -11.63
CA ASP A 59 -7.59 -4.96 -12.55
C ASP A 59 -7.85 -6.31 -11.88
N ILE A 60 -7.39 -6.50 -10.64
CA ILE A 60 -7.69 -7.68 -9.82
C ILE A 60 -9.22 -7.84 -9.66
N ALA A 61 -9.91 -6.78 -9.24
CA ALA A 61 -11.35 -6.79 -9.06
C ALA A 61 -12.10 -7.11 -10.36
N ALA A 62 -11.64 -6.57 -11.49
CA ALA A 62 -12.23 -6.84 -12.80
C ALA A 62 -12.08 -8.32 -13.19
N VAL A 63 -10.91 -8.93 -12.97
CA VAL A 63 -10.69 -10.35 -13.26
C VAL A 63 -11.52 -11.25 -12.34
N LEU A 64 -11.60 -10.96 -11.04
CA LEU A 64 -12.44 -11.70 -10.09
C LEU A 64 -13.91 -11.71 -10.55
N ARG A 65 -14.45 -10.54 -10.93
CA ARG A 65 -15.83 -10.44 -11.46
C ARG A 65 -16.02 -11.21 -12.75
N ASN A 66 -15.16 -10.95 -13.75
CA ASN A 66 -15.42 -11.36 -15.13
C ASN A 66 -15.01 -12.81 -15.43
N LYS A 67 -13.91 -13.28 -14.83
CA LYS A 67 -13.34 -14.61 -15.10
C LYS A 67 -13.77 -15.64 -14.06
N TYR A 68 -13.96 -15.22 -12.81
CA TYR A 68 -14.27 -16.11 -11.69
C TYR A 68 -15.70 -15.96 -11.16
N ASN A 69 -16.55 -15.18 -11.83
CA ASN A 69 -17.97 -14.99 -11.51
C ASN A 69 -18.21 -14.46 -10.08
N MET A 70 -17.24 -13.75 -9.51
CA MET A 70 -17.36 -13.08 -8.20
C MET A 70 -17.98 -11.68 -8.39
N THR A 71 -19.23 -11.66 -8.88
CA THR A 71 -19.90 -10.44 -9.37
C THR A 71 -20.15 -9.38 -8.31
N ASP A 72 -20.09 -9.74 -7.03
CA ASP A 72 -20.26 -8.84 -5.90
C ASP A 72 -18.96 -8.20 -5.40
N VAL A 73 -17.81 -8.47 -6.05
CA VAL A 73 -16.54 -7.77 -5.81
C VAL A 73 -16.60 -6.39 -6.45
N ASN A 74 -16.85 -5.36 -5.64
CA ASN A 74 -16.97 -3.97 -6.05
C ASN A 74 -16.02 -3.08 -5.24
N ILE A 75 -14.87 -2.75 -5.85
CA ILE A 75 -13.82 -1.95 -5.22
C ILE A 75 -13.90 -0.52 -5.75
N PRO A 76 -14.18 0.49 -4.91
CA PRO A 76 -14.15 1.87 -5.35
C PRO A 76 -12.72 2.32 -5.62
N LYS A 77 -12.54 3.32 -6.50
CA LYS A 77 -11.24 3.97 -6.70
C LYS A 77 -10.87 4.78 -5.47
N ILE A 78 -9.59 4.77 -5.10
CA ILE A 78 -9.07 5.42 -3.89
C ILE A 78 -9.51 6.88 -3.73
N HIS A 79 -9.35 7.71 -4.77
CA HIS A 79 -9.59 9.14 -4.64
C HIS A 79 -11.06 9.51 -4.36
N PRO A 80 -12.05 9.13 -5.20
CA PRO A 80 -13.45 9.44 -4.90
C PRO A 80 -13.95 8.76 -3.62
N MET A 81 -13.40 7.58 -3.27
CA MET A 81 -13.71 6.91 -2.01
C MET A 81 -13.29 7.76 -0.80
N LEU A 82 -12.03 8.20 -0.75
CA LEU A 82 -11.52 9.00 0.37
C LEU A 82 -12.23 10.34 0.50
N VAL A 83 -12.55 11.00 -0.61
CA VAL A 83 -13.35 12.23 -0.62
C VAL A 83 -14.74 11.97 -0.04
N SER A 84 -15.37 10.83 -0.33
CA SER A 84 -16.70 10.49 0.18
C SER A 84 -16.75 10.18 1.68
N TRP A 85 -15.61 9.85 2.30
CA TRP A 85 -15.53 9.45 3.72
C TRP A 85 -15.28 10.59 4.68
N TYR A 86 -14.79 11.73 4.18
CA TYR A 86 -14.48 12.88 5.00
C TYR A 86 -15.58 13.93 4.91
N ASP A 87 -15.73 14.70 5.97
CA ASP A 87 -16.54 15.91 5.96
C ASP A 87 -15.99 16.87 4.88
N PRO A 88 -16.79 17.27 3.88
CA PRO A 88 -16.36 18.21 2.85
C PRO A 88 -15.83 19.54 3.42
N GLU A 89 -16.28 19.97 4.61
CA GLU A 89 -15.78 21.18 5.26
C GLU A 89 -14.31 21.07 5.71
N LEU A 90 -13.80 19.85 5.89
CA LEU A 90 -12.40 19.61 6.22
C LEU A 90 -11.50 19.60 4.98
N ILE A 91 -12.05 19.45 3.78
CA ILE A 91 -11.29 19.27 2.54
C ILE A 91 -11.17 20.61 1.80
N GLY A 92 -9.98 21.20 1.77
CA GLY A 92 -9.76 22.47 1.07
C GLY A 92 -9.79 22.36 -0.46
N ASP A 93 -9.16 21.33 -1.03
CA ASP A 93 -9.09 21.08 -2.47
C ASP A 93 -9.02 19.57 -2.73
N ALA A 94 -10.01 19.02 -3.45
CA ALA A 94 -10.07 17.62 -3.86
C ALA A 94 -9.91 17.43 -5.38
N SER A 95 -9.36 18.42 -6.09
CA SER A 95 -9.16 18.34 -7.54
C SER A 95 -8.19 17.23 -7.94
N THR A 96 -7.20 16.94 -7.10
CA THR A 96 -6.28 15.81 -7.24
C THR A 96 -6.14 15.07 -5.91
N LEU A 97 -5.68 13.81 -5.96
CA LEU A 97 -5.40 13.04 -4.74
C LEU A 97 -4.32 13.72 -3.87
N CYS A 98 -3.36 14.38 -4.52
CA CYS A 98 -2.28 15.10 -3.84
C CYS A 98 -2.82 16.34 -3.11
N SER A 99 -3.63 17.17 -3.78
CA SER A 99 -4.24 18.33 -3.12
C SER A 99 -5.23 17.93 -2.03
N TYR A 100 -5.96 16.82 -2.22
CA TYR A 100 -6.83 16.24 -1.19
C TYR A 100 -6.06 15.96 0.11
N PHE A 101 -4.93 15.24 0.06
CA PHE A 101 -4.16 14.94 1.27
C PHE A 101 -3.54 16.19 1.90
N ARG A 102 -3.03 17.12 1.08
CA ARG A 102 -2.38 18.34 1.58
C ARG A 102 -3.33 19.30 2.28
N THR A 103 -4.59 19.33 1.85
CA THR A 103 -5.55 20.35 2.30
C THR A 103 -6.62 19.81 3.25
N ASN A 104 -6.74 18.49 3.38
CA ASN A 104 -7.70 17.87 4.28
C ASN A 104 -7.25 18.00 5.74
N GLN A 105 -7.95 18.84 6.51
CA GLN A 105 -7.67 19.13 7.91
C GLN A 105 -7.81 17.92 8.83
N GLY A 106 -8.52 16.87 8.40
CA GLY A 106 -8.59 15.61 9.12
C GLY A 106 -7.25 14.84 9.18
N TYR A 107 -6.25 15.26 8.41
CA TYR A 107 -4.89 14.70 8.45
C TYR A 107 -3.83 15.65 9.02
N ALA A 108 -4.24 16.81 9.55
CA ALA A 108 -3.33 17.84 10.02
C ALA A 108 -2.46 17.37 11.21
N GLY A 109 -1.19 17.75 11.20
CA GLY A 109 -0.22 17.55 12.28
C GLY A 109 0.31 16.13 12.43
N ILE A 110 0.08 15.22 11.46
CA ILE A 110 0.56 13.84 11.55
C ILE A 110 1.99 13.76 11.05
N ASP A 111 2.93 13.47 11.94
CA ASP A 111 4.34 13.23 11.63
C ASP A 111 4.56 11.92 10.84
N THR A 112 5.60 11.89 10.01
CA THR A 112 6.08 10.65 9.39
C THR A 112 6.71 9.74 10.45
N PRO A 113 6.53 8.40 10.38
CA PRO A 113 7.15 7.47 11.34
C PRO A 113 8.67 7.46 11.16
N MET A 114 9.34 8.31 11.95
CA MET A 114 10.78 8.46 12.01
C MET A 114 11.25 8.49 13.47
N LYS A 115 12.43 7.97 13.72
CA LYS A 115 13.10 8.02 15.02
C LYS A 115 14.04 9.20 15.08
N LYS A 116 13.99 9.96 16.17
CA LYS A 116 15.00 10.98 16.45
C LYS A 116 16.33 10.29 16.76
N VAL A 117 17.40 10.75 16.10
CA VAL A 117 18.78 10.29 16.32
C VAL A 117 19.70 11.49 16.51
N GLU A 118 20.96 11.25 16.90
CA GLU A 118 21.98 12.30 16.87
C GLU A 118 22.11 12.86 15.45
N GLY A 119 22.08 14.18 15.30
CA GLY A 119 22.20 14.84 14.01
C GLY A 119 20.93 14.87 13.14
N GLY A 120 19.82 14.22 13.52
CA GLY A 120 18.61 14.26 12.69
C GLY A 120 17.54 13.22 13.01
N TYR A 121 16.98 12.62 11.95
CA TYR A 121 15.91 11.64 11.99
C TYR A 121 16.20 10.48 11.04
N PHE A 122 15.92 9.26 11.47
CA PHE A 122 15.99 8.04 10.65
C PHE A 122 14.58 7.49 10.40
N PRO A 123 14.28 6.95 9.21
CA PRO A 123 13.00 6.27 8.98
C PRO A 123 12.78 5.13 9.98
N ASP A 124 11.57 5.02 10.53
CA ASP A 124 11.22 3.89 11.39
C ASP A 124 10.63 2.74 10.55
N PHE A 125 11.52 1.90 10.03
CA PHE A 125 11.16 0.68 9.32
C PHE A 125 10.49 -0.37 10.23
N ASN A 126 10.46 -0.14 11.54
CA ASN A 126 9.72 -0.98 12.49
C ASN A 126 8.33 -0.42 12.85
N SER A 127 7.88 0.64 12.16
CA SER A 127 6.54 1.18 12.37
C SER A 127 5.46 0.23 11.84
N ARG A 128 4.22 0.44 12.31
CA ARG A 128 3.04 -0.28 11.82
C ARG A 128 2.82 -0.14 10.31
N TYR A 129 3.29 0.96 9.71
CA TYR A 129 3.21 1.17 8.26
C TYR A 129 3.99 0.13 7.46
N PHE A 130 5.00 -0.49 8.07
CA PHE A 130 5.69 -1.64 7.49
C PHE A 130 5.12 -2.95 8.01
N PHE A 131 5.15 -3.17 9.32
CA PHE A 131 4.84 -4.49 9.89
C PHE A 131 3.37 -4.89 9.82
N GLU A 132 2.44 -3.96 9.65
CA GLU A 132 1.02 -4.29 9.43
C GLU A 132 0.67 -4.18 7.94
N ASP A 133 0.84 -2.99 7.34
CA ASP A 133 0.28 -2.71 6.01
C ASP A 133 0.96 -3.47 4.85
N VAL A 134 2.22 -3.89 5.02
CA VAL A 134 2.93 -4.68 4.01
C VAL A 134 2.50 -6.16 4.06
N PRO A 135 2.73 -6.93 5.14
CA PRO A 135 2.39 -8.36 5.16
C PRO A 135 0.89 -8.62 5.21
N TYR A 136 0.09 -7.72 5.79
CA TYR A 136 -1.35 -7.93 5.98
C TYR A 136 -2.23 -7.14 4.99
N GLY A 137 -1.60 -6.36 4.11
CA GLY A 137 -2.29 -5.62 3.05
C GLY A 137 -1.69 -5.86 1.68
N LEU A 138 -0.49 -5.33 1.45
CA LEU A 138 0.14 -5.31 0.12
C LEU A 138 0.49 -6.73 -0.37
N VAL A 139 1.10 -7.54 0.50
CA VAL A 139 1.43 -8.94 0.22
C VAL A 139 0.17 -9.80 0.03
N VAL A 140 -0.91 -9.48 0.73
CA VAL A 140 -2.21 -10.15 0.54
C VAL A 140 -2.76 -9.88 -0.85
N THR A 141 -2.74 -8.62 -1.28
CA THR A 141 -3.20 -8.19 -2.60
C THR A 141 -2.36 -8.84 -3.70
N ARG A 142 -1.02 -8.90 -3.54
CA ARG A 142 -0.12 -9.62 -4.46
C ARG A 142 -0.42 -11.11 -4.53
N GLY A 143 -0.74 -11.75 -3.40
CA GLY A 143 -1.10 -13.16 -3.34
C GLY A 143 -2.44 -13.47 -4.02
N ILE A 144 -3.43 -12.59 -3.87
CA ILE A 144 -4.69 -12.69 -4.63
C ILE A 144 -4.41 -12.59 -6.13
N ALA A 145 -3.60 -11.60 -6.54
CA ALA A 145 -3.22 -11.41 -7.94
C ALA A 145 -2.50 -12.63 -8.54
N GLU A 146 -1.63 -13.28 -7.76
CA GLU A 146 -0.94 -14.51 -8.15
C GLU A 146 -1.94 -15.63 -8.51
N LEU A 147 -2.92 -15.87 -7.63
CA LEU A 147 -3.92 -16.94 -7.81
C LEU A 147 -4.72 -16.77 -9.11
N ILE A 148 -5.01 -15.54 -9.49
CA ILE A 148 -5.85 -15.22 -10.65
C ILE A 148 -5.05 -14.90 -11.92
N GLY A 149 -3.72 -14.83 -11.83
CA GLY A 149 -2.81 -14.53 -12.93
C GLY A 149 -2.83 -13.07 -13.38
N VAL A 150 -2.99 -12.12 -12.45
CA VAL A 150 -2.93 -10.67 -12.72
C VAL A 150 -1.54 -10.15 -12.36
N LYS A 151 -0.96 -9.35 -13.26
CA LYS A 151 0.34 -8.69 -13.03
C LYS A 151 0.14 -7.44 -12.19
N THR A 152 1.04 -7.22 -11.23
CA THR A 152 0.98 -6.07 -10.32
C THR A 152 2.37 -5.46 -10.12
N PRO A 153 2.97 -4.86 -11.18
CA PRO A 153 4.36 -4.41 -11.14
C PRO A 153 4.65 -3.36 -10.07
N THR A 154 3.70 -2.47 -9.76
CA THR A 154 3.85 -1.43 -8.74
C THR A 154 3.79 -2.02 -7.34
N ILE A 155 2.82 -2.91 -7.08
CA ILE A 155 2.75 -3.68 -5.83
C ILE A 155 4.05 -4.50 -5.65
N SER A 156 4.54 -5.15 -6.70
CA SER A 156 5.80 -5.92 -6.65
C SER A 156 7.00 -5.03 -6.30
N MET A 157 7.14 -3.87 -6.94
CA MET A 157 8.17 -2.89 -6.63
C MET A 157 8.13 -2.46 -5.15
N LEU A 158 6.94 -2.14 -4.64
CA LEU A 158 6.75 -1.74 -3.24
C LEU A 158 7.08 -2.87 -2.26
N ILE A 159 6.69 -4.11 -2.56
CA ILE A 159 7.03 -5.29 -1.74
C ILE A 159 8.55 -5.51 -1.74
N GLN A 160 9.22 -5.47 -2.89
CA GLN A 160 10.67 -5.66 -3.00
C GLN A 160 11.44 -4.62 -2.19
N TRP A 161 11.03 -3.35 -2.26
CA TRP A 161 11.65 -2.32 -1.46
C TRP A 161 11.38 -2.51 0.04
N ALA A 162 10.12 -2.72 0.43
CA ALA A 162 9.74 -2.80 1.84
C ALA A 162 10.33 -4.04 2.53
N GLN A 163 10.32 -5.20 1.86
CA GLN A 163 10.79 -6.46 2.42
C GLN A 163 12.29 -6.40 2.77
N GLU A 164 13.10 -5.68 1.97
CA GLU A 164 14.52 -5.45 2.27
C GLU A 164 14.67 -4.69 3.59
N LYS A 165 13.90 -3.60 3.77
CA LYS A 165 13.95 -2.78 4.99
C LYS A 165 13.44 -3.53 6.23
N MET A 166 12.53 -4.49 6.02
CA MET A 166 11.98 -5.34 7.07
C MET A 166 12.82 -6.60 7.36
N ASN A 167 13.89 -6.86 6.60
CA ASN A 167 14.64 -8.11 6.62
C ASN A 167 13.72 -9.35 6.46
N LYS A 168 12.83 -9.28 5.47
CA LYS A 168 11.83 -10.31 5.11
C LYS A 168 11.94 -10.65 3.63
N GLU A 169 11.41 -11.80 3.25
CA GLU A 169 11.33 -12.23 1.86
C GLU A 169 9.95 -12.80 1.52
N TYR A 170 9.09 -11.96 0.91
CA TYR A 170 7.77 -12.36 0.42
C TYR A 170 7.76 -12.60 -1.09
N LEU A 171 8.50 -11.76 -1.84
CA LEU A 171 8.64 -11.83 -3.28
C LEU A 171 10.12 -12.04 -3.62
N LEU A 172 10.42 -12.90 -4.59
CA LEU A 172 11.78 -13.09 -5.08
C LEU A 172 12.17 -11.95 -6.04
N GLU A 173 13.47 -11.74 -6.26
CA GLU A 173 13.98 -10.70 -7.18
C GLU A 173 13.41 -10.82 -8.61
N ASN A 174 13.10 -12.04 -9.04
CA ASN A 174 12.51 -12.32 -10.35
C ASN A 174 10.97 -12.23 -10.38
N ASP A 175 10.37 -11.51 -9.43
CA ASP A 175 8.92 -11.26 -9.30
C ASP A 175 8.07 -12.52 -9.04
N ARG A 176 8.70 -13.61 -8.59
CA ARG A 176 7.99 -14.82 -8.16
C ARG A 176 7.51 -14.72 -6.72
N PHE A 177 6.22 -15.01 -6.50
CA PHE A 177 5.58 -15.01 -5.19
C PHE A 177 5.86 -16.31 -4.41
N GLU A 178 7.14 -16.55 -4.17
CA GLU A 178 7.68 -17.80 -3.57
C GLU A 178 8.64 -17.50 -2.39
N GLY A 179 8.58 -16.30 -1.81
CA GLY A 179 9.47 -15.91 -0.71
C GLY A 179 9.27 -16.75 0.56
N LYS A 180 10.37 -17.00 1.29
CA LYS A 180 10.37 -17.88 2.48
C LYS A 180 9.49 -17.38 3.65
N ASP A 181 9.19 -16.08 3.68
CA ASP A 181 8.43 -15.42 4.75
C ASP A 181 6.95 -15.22 4.40
N ILE A 182 6.45 -15.69 3.25
CA ILE A 182 5.02 -15.61 2.88
C ILE A 182 4.12 -16.18 4.00
N LYS A 183 4.54 -17.26 4.65
CA LYS A 183 3.83 -17.89 5.77
C LYS A 183 3.60 -16.98 6.99
N ASP A 184 4.39 -15.90 7.12
CA ASP A 184 4.25 -14.91 8.20
C ASP A 184 3.32 -13.75 7.81
N SER A 185 2.82 -13.76 6.57
CA SER A 185 1.88 -12.79 6.02
C SER A 185 0.44 -13.29 6.08
N PHE A 186 -0.53 -12.46 5.68
CA PHE A 186 -1.93 -12.90 5.51
C PHE A 186 -2.27 -13.24 4.05
N ALA A 187 -1.26 -13.53 3.23
CA ALA A 187 -1.50 -13.97 1.86
C ALA A 187 -2.35 -15.25 1.83
N PRO A 188 -3.19 -15.45 0.80
CA PRO A 188 -4.01 -16.66 0.67
C PRO A 188 -3.20 -17.97 0.80
N SER A 189 -2.01 -18.03 0.21
CA SER A 189 -1.13 -19.19 0.25
C SER A 189 -0.62 -19.52 1.66
N ALA A 190 -0.54 -18.55 2.58
CA ALA A 190 -0.18 -18.80 3.98
C ALA A 190 -1.24 -19.63 4.72
N PHE A 191 -2.49 -19.62 4.24
CA PHE A 191 -3.61 -20.38 4.79
C PHE A 191 -3.97 -21.61 3.95
N GLY A 192 -3.16 -21.95 2.94
CA GLY A 192 -3.41 -23.09 2.06
C GLY A 192 -4.42 -22.85 0.94
N PHE A 193 -4.79 -21.58 0.66
CA PHE A 193 -5.59 -21.23 -0.52
C PHE A 193 -4.69 -21.17 -1.75
N ASN A 194 -4.95 -22.07 -2.70
CA ASN A 194 -4.09 -22.32 -3.86
C ASN A 194 -4.83 -22.18 -5.19
N SER A 195 -6.12 -21.86 -5.16
CA SER A 195 -6.94 -21.65 -6.34
C SER A 195 -7.83 -20.41 -6.19
N PRO A 196 -8.24 -19.77 -7.30
CA PRO A 196 -9.22 -18.69 -7.27
C PRO A 196 -10.55 -19.07 -6.60
N GLN A 197 -10.94 -20.35 -6.65
CA GLN A 197 -12.16 -20.84 -6.01
C GLN A 197 -12.10 -20.78 -4.48
N ASP A 198 -10.89 -20.82 -3.90
CA ASP A 198 -10.70 -20.70 -2.45
C ASP A 198 -10.95 -19.27 -1.94
N LEU A 199 -11.07 -18.29 -2.84
CA LEU A 199 -11.35 -16.88 -2.51
C LEU A 199 -12.85 -16.56 -2.42
N ALA A 200 -13.73 -17.51 -2.77
CA ALA A 200 -15.18 -17.33 -2.86
C ALA A 200 -15.90 -17.34 -1.49
#